data_AF-A0A2D2M8G6-F1
#
_entry.id   AF-A0A2D2M8G6-F1
#
_cell.length_a   1.000
_cell.length_b   1.000
_cell.length_c   1.000
_cell.angle_alpha   90.00
_cell.angle_beta   90.00
_cell.angle_gamma   90.00
#
_symmetry.space_group_name_H-M   'P 1'
#
loop_
_entity.id
_entity.type
_entity.pdbx_description
1 polymer ?
#
loop_
_entity_poly.entity_id
_entity_poly.type
_entity_poly.pdbx_seq_one_letter_code
_entity_poly.pdbx_strand_id
1 'polypeptide(L)'
;MSLFQCYECGCRENTALCNFWGRMADAGGKWRGLPSQPWMLCSACDPRIHEWHRQFERLYLPKGEFRTNAQGNLEHVATGKLCHEYLAEAQP
;
A
#
# COMPACT_ATOMS: atom_id res chain seq x y z
N MET A 1 2.93 -8.23 -9.09
CA MET A 1 2.31 -8.24 -7.74
C MET A 1 1.74 -6.86 -7.47
N SER A 2 0.68 -6.79 -6.66
CA SER A 2 -0.11 -5.55 -6.52
C SER A 2 0.50 -4.59 -5.49
N LEU A 3 0.25 -3.30 -5.67
CA LEU A 3 0.67 -2.26 -4.72
C LEU A 3 -0.46 -1.94 -3.75
N PHE A 4 -0.12 -1.55 -2.52
CA PHE A 4 -1.07 -1.09 -1.51
C PHE A 4 -0.48 0.05 -0.69
N GLN A 5 -1.35 0.81 -0.01
CA GLN A 5 -0.93 1.80 0.96
C GLN A 5 -0.96 1.18 2.37
N CYS A 6 0.17 1.27 3.08
CA CYS A 6 0.26 0.86 4.47
C CYS A 6 -0.73 1.66 5.32
N TYR A 7 -1.58 0.97 6.09
CA TYR A 7 -2.54 1.61 6.98
C TYR A 7 -1.85 2.42 8.09
N GLU A 8 -0.72 1.94 8.61
CA GLU A 8 -0.05 2.57 9.75
C GLU A 8 0.66 3.87 9.33
N CYS A 9 1.54 3.81 8.33
CA CYS A 9 2.40 4.94 7.98
C CYS A 9 2.07 5.62 6.65
N GLY A 10 1.14 5.08 5.85
CA GLY A 10 0.79 5.66 4.54
C GLY A 10 1.80 5.38 3.43
N CYS A 11 2.86 4.60 3.66
CA CYS A 11 3.81 4.28 2.60
C CYS A 11 3.25 3.33 1.55
N ARG A 12 3.73 3.47 0.31
CA ARG A 12 3.46 2.51 -0.77
C ARG A 12 4.30 1.26 -0.57
N GLU A 13 3.65 0.10 -0.59
CA GLU A 13 4.29 -1.22 -0.47
C GLU A 13 3.77 -2.18 -1.55
N ASN A 14 4.56 -3.22 -1.84
CA ASN A 14 4.16 -4.32 -2.71
C ASN A 14 3.70 -5.53 -1.88
N THR A 15 2.58 -6.15 -2.25
CA THR A 15 2.06 -7.32 -1.53
C THR A 15 3.02 -8.52 -1.51
N ALA A 16 4.07 -8.52 -2.35
CA ALA A 16 5.08 -9.57 -2.39
C ALA A 16 6.20 -9.44 -1.35
N LEU A 17 6.37 -8.26 -0.75
CA LEU A 17 7.55 -7.92 0.05
C LEU A 17 7.26 -7.72 1.53
N CYS A 18 6.08 -8.14 1.96
CA CYS A 18 5.64 -8.11 3.35
C CYS A 18 4.69 -9.29 3.63
N ASN A 19 4.23 -9.42 4.88
CA ASN A 19 3.32 -10.49 5.30
C ASN A 19 1.86 -10.31 4.83
N PHE A 20 1.64 -9.61 3.72
CA PHE A 20 0.32 -9.18 3.25
C PHE A 20 -0.68 -10.33 3.15
N TRP A 21 -0.29 -11.42 2.49
CA TRP A 21 -1.19 -12.54 2.21
C TRP A 21 -1.56 -13.34 3.47
N GLY A 22 -0.60 -13.55 4.37
CA GLY A 22 -0.88 -14.18 5.66
C GLY A 22 -1.86 -13.35 6.49
N ARG A 23 -1.67 -12.03 6.51
CA ARG A 23 -2.56 -11.12 7.25
C ARG A 23 -3.93 -10.97 6.64
N MET A 24 -4.03 -11.00 5.30
CA MET A 24 -5.32 -11.04 4.62
C MET A 24 -6.09 -12.31 4.99
N ALA A 25 -5.42 -13.46 5.00
CA ALA A 25 -6.03 -14.74 5.38
C ALA A 25 -6.54 -14.70 6.82
N ASP A 26 -5.73 -14.19 7.76
CA ASP A 26 -6.12 -14.03 9.17
C ASP A 26 -7.31 -13.06 9.33
N ALA A 27 -7.37 -12.00 8.52
CA ALA A 27 -8.43 -10.99 8.57
C ALA A 27 -9.73 -11.39 7.85
N GLY A 28 -9.72 -12.46 7.04
CA GLY A 28 -10.87 -12.89 6.22
C GLY A 28 -11.36 -11.83 5.23
N GLY A 29 -10.52 -10.86 4.89
CA GLY A 29 -10.93 -9.60 4.25
C GLY A 29 -10.68 -9.51 2.75
N LYS A 30 -11.55 -8.79 2.04
CA LYS A 30 -11.25 -8.24 0.71
C LYS A 30 -10.38 -6.98 0.87
N TRP A 31 -9.69 -6.59 -0.19
CA TRP A 31 -8.78 -5.44 -0.14
C TRP A 31 -8.75 -4.58 -1.41
N ARG A 32 -9.00 -5.18 -2.58
CA ARG A 32 -9.12 -4.42 -3.83
C ARG A 32 -10.38 -3.55 -3.80
N GLY A 33 -10.24 -2.31 -4.23
CA GLY A 33 -11.29 -1.29 -4.28
C GLY A 33 -11.66 -0.69 -2.94
N LEU A 34 -11.08 -1.18 -1.84
CA LEU A 34 -11.37 -0.72 -0.48
C LEU A 34 -10.27 0.22 0.02
N PRO A 35 -10.58 1.15 0.94
CA PRO A 35 -9.56 1.88 1.69
C PRO A 35 -8.58 0.91 2.36
N SER A 36 -7.37 1.38 2.66
CA SER A 36 -6.42 0.62 3.46
C SER A 36 -7.05 0.12 4.76
N GLN A 37 -6.90 -1.16 5.02
CA GLN A 37 -7.44 -1.83 6.20
C GLN A 37 -6.36 -1.93 7.30
N PRO A 38 -6.72 -2.00 8.60
CA PRO A 38 -5.75 -2.07 9.70
C PRO A 38 -4.72 -3.20 9.59
N TRP A 39 -5.05 -4.29 8.90
CA TRP A 39 -4.16 -5.42 8.68
C TRP A 39 -3.18 -5.23 7.51
N MET A 40 -3.38 -4.21 6.66
CA MET A 40 -2.54 -3.92 5.50
C MET A 40 -1.31 -3.10 5.94
N LEU A 41 -0.29 -3.77 6.48
CA LEU A 41 0.94 -3.12 6.92
C LEU A 41 2.10 -3.40 5.96
N CYS A 42 2.96 -2.40 5.78
CA CYS A 42 4.22 -2.59 5.06
C CYS A 42 5.22 -3.40 5.86
N SER A 43 6.27 -3.87 5.19
CA SER A 43 7.38 -4.62 5.81
C SER A 43 7.92 -3.95 7.10
N ALA A 44 8.13 -2.63 7.05
CA ALA A 44 8.66 -1.89 8.20
C ALA A 44 7.65 -1.69 9.35
N CYS A 45 6.35 -1.66 9.07
CA CYS A 45 5.31 -1.53 10.09
C CYS A 45 4.76 -2.89 10.56
N ASP A 46 5.09 -3.97 9.85
CA ASP A 46 4.64 -5.30 10.20
C ASP A 46 5.30 -5.77 11.51
N PRO A 47 4.53 -6.23 12.50
CA PRO A 47 5.06 -6.58 13.82
C PRO A 47 5.98 -7.80 13.83
N ARG A 48 6.02 -8.57 12.73
CA ARG A 48 6.90 -9.73 12.59
C ARG A 48 8.16 -9.41 11.77
N ILE A 49 8.08 -8.42 10.87
CA ILE A 49 9.20 -8.05 9.99
C ILE A 49 9.98 -6.87 10.59
N HIS A 50 9.30 -5.79 10.99
CA HIS A 50 9.89 -4.57 11.58
C HIS A 50 11.06 -3.92 10.80
N GLU A 51 11.24 -4.27 9.53
CA GLU A 51 12.32 -3.77 8.68
C GLU A 51 11.83 -3.51 7.26
N TRP A 52 12.36 -2.48 6.61
CA TRP A 52 12.11 -2.22 5.20
C TRP A 52 12.95 -3.14 4.31
N HIS A 53 12.33 -3.80 3.33
CA HIS A 53 12.95 -4.82 2.46
C HIS A 53 14.02 -4.30 1.47
N ARG A 54 14.20 -2.97 1.32
CA ARG A 54 15.21 -2.29 0.46
C ARG A 54 15.19 -2.64 -1.05
N GLN A 55 14.10 -3.21 -1.56
CA GLN A 55 13.96 -3.54 -3.00
C GLN A 55 13.54 -2.32 -3.82
N PHE A 56 12.93 -1.32 -3.19
CA PHE A 56 12.61 -0.02 -3.78
C PHE A 56 12.54 1.05 -2.69
N GLU A 57 12.48 2.32 -3.11
CA GLU A 57 12.38 3.46 -2.20
C GLU A 57 11.08 3.45 -1.40
N ARG A 58 11.20 3.68 -0.09
CA ARG A 58 10.05 3.77 0.81
C ARG A 58 9.36 5.12 0.66
N LEU A 59 8.48 5.22 -0.33
CA LEU A 59 7.71 6.44 -0.61
C LEU A 59 6.47 6.54 0.28
N TYR A 60 6.27 7.71 0.88
CA TYR A 60 5.11 8.04 1.70
C TYR A 60 4.09 8.81 0.89
N LEU A 61 2.84 8.36 0.95
CA LEU A 61 1.70 9.01 0.32
C LEU A 61 0.77 9.55 1.42
N PRO A 62 -0.07 10.57 1.12
CA PRO A 62 -1.12 11.02 2.04
C PRO A 62 -1.94 9.84 2.57
N LYS A 63 -1.87 9.64 3.89
CA LYS A 63 -2.35 8.43 4.57
C LYS A 63 -3.86 8.29 4.39
N GLY A 64 -4.30 7.15 3.84
CA GLY A 64 -5.72 6.82 3.66
C GLY A 64 -6.32 7.38 2.36
N GLU A 65 -5.55 8.11 1.56
CA GLU A 65 -6.03 8.70 0.29
C GLU A 65 -5.80 7.79 -0.92
N PHE A 66 -5.23 6.60 -0.72
CA PHE A 66 -4.94 5.65 -1.79
C PHE A 66 -5.58 4.29 -1.55
N ARG A 67 -6.01 3.65 -2.64
CA ARG A 67 -6.55 2.29 -2.63
C ARG A 67 -5.99 1.47 -3.78
N THR A 68 -6.02 0.16 -3.63
CA THR A 68 -5.61 -0.73 -4.71
C THR A 68 -6.78 -1.02 -5.63
N ASN A 69 -6.65 -0.71 -6.91
CA ASN A 69 -7.73 -0.90 -7.87
C ASN A 69 -7.89 -2.37 -8.32
N ALA A 70 -8.86 -2.61 -9.20
CA ALA A 70 -9.17 -3.95 -9.69
C ALA A 70 -7.99 -4.59 -10.43
N GLN A 71 -7.15 -3.79 -11.11
CA GLN A 71 -5.95 -4.23 -11.81
C GLN A 71 -4.75 -4.43 -10.88
N GLY A 72 -4.85 -4.02 -9.61
CA GLY A 72 -3.79 -4.14 -8.63
C GLY A 72 -2.79 -3.00 -8.58
N ASN A 73 -3.12 -1.89 -9.22
CA ASN A 73 -2.37 -0.65 -9.12
C ASN A 73 -2.87 0.17 -7.93
N LEU A 74 -1.96 0.93 -7.31
CA LEU A 74 -2.31 1.86 -6.26
C LEU A 74 -2.78 3.17 -6.89
N GLU A 75 -4.02 3.56 -6.66
CA GLU A 75 -4.64 4.77 -7.20
C GLU A 75 -5.08 5.72 -6.09
N HIS A 76 -5.00 7.02 -6.36
CA HIS A 76 -5.50 8.06 -5.49
C HIS A 76 -7.04 8.07 -5.56
N VAL A 77 -7.71 8.03 -4.40
CA VAL A 77 -9.16 7.84 -4.32
C VAL A 77 -9.93 9.00 -4.95
N ALA A 78 -9.47 10.24 -4.76
CA ALA A 78 -10.22 11.41 -5.23
C ALA A 78 -10.01 11.70 -6.73
N THR A 79 -8.85 11.37 -7.29
CA THR A 79 -8.52 11.73 -8.69
C THR A 79 -8.46 10.55 -9.64
N GLY A 80 -8.43 9.31 -9.13
CA GLY A 80 -8.23 8.10 -9.93
C GLY A 80 -6.82 7.95 -10.51
N LYS A 81 -5.91 8.89 -10.25
CA LYS A 81 -4.53 8.85 -10.74
C LYS A 81 -3.77 7.70 -10.09
N LEU A 82 -2.97 7.01 -10.88
CA LEU A 82 -2.05 6.01 -10.36
C LEU A 82 -0.96 6.66 -9.52
N CYS A 83 -0.41 5.92 -8.58
CA CYS A 83 0.59 6.43 -7.64
C CYS A 83 1.78 7.11 -8.33
N HIS A 84 2.27 6.58 -9.45
CA HIS A 84 3.38 7.20 -10.19
C HIS A 84 2.98 8.51 -10.89
N GLU A 85 1.74 8.61 -11.38
CA GLU A 85 1.21 9.85 -11.98
C GLU A 85 1.03 10.93 -10.91
N TYR A 86 0.47 10.57 -9.76
CA TYR A 86 0.33 11.47 -8.61
C TYR A 86 1.68 12.02 -8.14
N LEU A 87 2.69 11.16 -8.04
CA LEU A 87 4.03 11.55 -7.60
C LEU A 87 4.74 12.43 -8.63
N ALA A 88 4.55 12.19 -9.93
CA ALA A 88 5.14 13.00 -10.98
C ALA A 88 4.61 14.44 -10.98
N GLU A 89 3.35 14.65 -10.65
CA GLU A 89 2.75 16.00 -10.55
C GLU A 89 3.09 16.72 -9.25
N ALA A 90 3.43 15.98 -8.19
CA ALA A 90 3.85 16.56 -6.92
C ALA A 90 5.32 17.03 -6.93
N GLN A 91 6.09 16.65 -7.95
CA GLN A 91 7.46 17.11 -8.15
C GLN A 91 7.45 18.41 -8.99
N PRO A 92 7.99 19.53 -8.47
CA PRO A 92 8.02 20.82 -9.18
C PRO A 92 8.96 20.82 -10.39
#